data_AF-A0A9P1D5L2-F1
#
_entry.id   AF-A0A9P1D5L2-F1
#
_cell.length_a   1.000
_cell.length_b   1.000
_cell.length_c   1.000
_cell.angle_alpha   90.00
_cell.angle_beta   90.00
_cell.angle_gamma   90.00
#
_symmetry.space_group_name_H-M   'P 1'
#
loop_
_entity.id
_entity.type
_entity.pdbx_description
1 polymer ?
#
loop_
_entity_poly.entity_id
_entity_poly.type
_entity_poly.pdbx_seq_one_letter_code
_entity_poly.pdbx_strand_id
1 'polypeptide(L)'
;QLFQDYVETNRDTAQVEARFEARLEETQRTQIRYGFRNDQWLIKHHGERKATKIMARKRELGLTIPDPEFPGDEDEKLFFVMVELNMDDIRELRRVTQIEMQGSLDADGVKAFVEAGGCLDGKQHLSIEGLSGATGMKTLANAIGTAAPSGDAEKKPGKGGKGKKNKKEGEKETTPPKVVVPDTPISEAQGLLARVLKDANNCRDHAFKLRPLALSSDLIDQLKACAVKLGHQADALQNLISKGKNKNKNYADLIAEVEDITKHAKERVDLAKALIRASEKPAKSRSRSNREAAGSEKEAAKEATTAPDPAHA
;
A
#
# COMPACT_ATOMS: atom_id res chain seq x y z
N GLN A 1 -36.52 -7.86 -9.47
CA GLN A 1 -35.75 -7.70 -10.71
C GLN A 1 -35.71 -8.98 -11.54
N LEU A 2 -34.82 -9.95 -11.29
CA LEU A 2 -34.56 -11.08 -12.21
C LEU A 2 -35.78 -11.82 -12.77
N PHE A 3 -36.79 -12.12 -11.94
CA PHE A 3 -38.02 -12.77 -12.43
C PHE A 3 -38.88 -11.86 -13.32
N GLN A 4 -38.96 -10.57 -13.02
CA GLN A 4 -39.64 -9.60 -13.87
C GLN A 4 -38.91 -9.45 -15.21
N ASP A 5 -37.59 -9.30 -15.18
CA ASP A 5 -36.76 -9.22 -16.39
C ASP A 5 -36.91 -10.49 -17.26
N TYR A 6 -37.03 -11.67 -16.63
CA TYR A 6 -37.31 -12.93 -17.32
C TYR A 6 -38.72 -13.00 -17.95
N VAL A 7 -39.74 -12.48 -17.26
CA VAL A 7 -41.10 -12.45 -17.82
C VAL A 7 -41.21 -11.42 -18.94
N GLU A 8 -40.54 -10.27 -18.82
CA GLU A 8 -40.52 -9.19 -19.82
C GLU A 8 -39.75 -9.57 -21.08
N THR A 9 -38.71 -10.41 -20.96
CA THR A 9 -37.93 -10.95 -22.09
C THR A 9 -38.58 -12.18 -22.74
N ASN A 10 -39.90 -12.39 -22.57
CA ASN A 10 -40.63 -13.54 -23.10
C ASN A 10 -40.00 -14.90 -22.73
N ARG A 11 -39.42 -15.01 -21.53
CA ARG A 11 -38.75 -16.20 -21.03
C ARG A 11 -37.47 -16.58 -21.79
N ASP A 12 -36.88 -15.64 -22.53
CA ASP A 12 -35.58 -15.82 -23.17
C ASP A 12 -34.46 -15.58 -22.16
N THR A 13 -33.88 -16.67 -21.64
CA THR A 13 -32.79 -16.60 -20.65
C THR A 13 -31.55 -15.89 -21.16
N ALA A 14 -31.34 -15.83 -22.49
CA ALA A 14 -30.17 -15.16 -23.08
C ALA A 14 -30.21 -13.63 -22.96
N GLN A 15 -31.41 -13.07 -22.73
CA GLN A 15 -31.62 -11.62 -22.62
C GLN A 15 -31.70 -11.13 -21.17
N VAL A 16 -31.72 -12.05 -20.20
CA VAL A 16 -31.77 -11.70 -18.78
C VAL A 16 -30.38 -11.40 -18.27
N GLU A 17 -30.12 -10.13 -17.97
CA GLU A 17 -28.86 -9.68 -17.40
C GLU A 17 -28.95 -9.62 -15.88
N ALA A 18 -28.17 -10.46 -15.19
CA ALA A 18 -28.09 -10.41 -13.74
C ALA A 18 -27.14 -9.28 -13.31
N ARG A 19 -27.68 -8.27 -12.64
CA ARG A 19 -26.89 -7.23 -11.98
C ARG A 19 -26.88 -7.48 -10.49
N PHE A 20 -25.72 -7.87 -9.97
CA PHE A 20 -25.50 -8.02 -8.55
C PHE A 20 -24.73 -6.82 -8.03
N GLU A 21 -25.36 -6.07 -7.14
CA GLU A 21 -24.73 -4.95 -6.44
C GLU A 21 -24.61 -5.28 -4.96
N ALA A 22 -23.39 -5.51 -4.49
CA ALA A 22 -23.11 -5.64 -3.07
C ALA A 22 -22.41 -4.37 -2.57
N ARG A 23 -23.06 -3.69 -1.61
CA ARG A 23 -22.50 -2.52 -0.94
C ARG A 23 -22.05 -2.92 0.47
N LEU A 24 -20.75 -3.08 0.65
CA LEU A 24 -20.18 -3.32 1.97
C LEU A 24 -19.83 -1.96 2.60
N GLU A 25 -20.55 -1.61 3.67
CA GLU A 25 -20.21 -0.46 4.51
C GLU A 25 -19.52 -0.94 5.79
N GLU A 26 -18.19 -0.79 5.83
CA GLU A 26 -17.41 -1.09 7.03
C GLU A 26 -17.23 0.19 7.85
N THR A 27 -17.94 0.27 8.98
CA THR A 27 -17.83 1.40 9.92
C THR A 27 -16.86 1.02 11.03
N GLN A 28 -15.64 1.55 10.99
CA GLN A 28 -14.71 1.38 12.11
C GLN A 28 -15.07 2.33 13.25
N ARG A 29 -15.58 1.77 14.37
CA ARG A 29 -15.69 2.50 15.63
C ARG A 29 -14.28 2.80 16.16
N THR A 30 -13.94 4.08 16.26
CA THR A 30 -12.67 4.51 16.86
C THR A 30 -12.61 4.09 18.32
N GLN A 31 -11.67 3.22 18.65
CA GLN A 31 -11.35 2.90 20.04
C GLN A 31 -10.70 4.12 20.69
N ILE A 32 -11.14 4.47 21.90
CA ILE A 32 -10.49 5.50 22.74
C ILE A 32 -9.02 5.12 22.89
N ARG A 33 -8.11 5.96 22.39
CA ARG A 33 -6.67 5.73 22.51
C ARG A 33 -6.10 6.63 23.60
N TYR A 34 -5.48 5.99 24.58
CA TYR A 34 -4.66 6.70 25.56
C TYR A 34 -3.31 7.04 24.95
N GLY A 35 -2.78 8.22 25.28
CA GLY A 35 -1.48 8.67 24.76
C GLY A 35 -0.72 9.52 25.76
N PHE A 36 0.59 9.55 25.59
CA PHE A 36 1.48 10.43 26.33
C PHE A 36 1.64 11.77 25.57
N ARG A 37 1.53 12.88 26.28
CA ARG A 37 1.62 14.24 25.73
C ARG A 37 2.50 15.11 26.60
N ASN A 38 3.25 16.01 25.97
CA ASN A 38 4.06 17.00 26.67
C ASN A 38 3.20 18.16 27.21
N ASP A 39 3.84 18.99 28.03
CA ASP A 39 3.29 20.21 28.62
C ASP A 39 2.78 21.21 27.56
N GLN A 40 3.53 21.42 26.48
CA GLN A 40 3.18 22.34 25.40
C GLN A 40 1.86 21.94 24.73
N TRP A 41 1.65 20.64 24.51
CA TRP A 41 0.40 20.12 23.96
C TRP A 41 -0.78 20.39 24.90
N LEU A 42 -0.60 20.15 26.20
CA LEU A 42 -1.63 20.41 27.22
C LEU A 42 -1.99 21.90 27.31
N ILE A 43 -0.99 22.79 27.28
CA ILE A 43 -1.18 24.25 27.29
C ILE A 43 -1.94 24.69 26.05
N LYS A 44 -1.56 24.19 24.87
CA LYS A 44 -2.22 24.53 23.61
C LYS A 44 -3.67 24.05 23.55
N HIS A 45 -3.97 22.87 24.08
CA HIS A 45 -5.29 22.25 23.94
C HIS A 45 -6.29 22.64 25.04
N HIS A 46 -5.83 22.82 26.28
CA HIS A 46 -6.71 23.12 27.43
C HIS A 46 -6.56 24.54 27.98
N GLY A 47 -5.54 25.28 27.54
CA GLY A 47 -5.16 26.57 28.10
C GLY A 47 -4.30 26.43 29.36
N GLU A 48 -3.41 27.38 29.59
CA GLU A 48 -2.36 27.35 30.63
C GLU A 48 -2.91 27.02 32.03
N ARG A 49 -3.94 27.74 32.50
CA ARG A 49 -4.51 27.52 33.84
C ARG A 49 -5.07 26.11 34.06
N LYS A 50 -5.67 25.49 33.03
CA LYS A 50 -6.20 24.12 33.13
C LYS A 50 -5.09 23.09 32.96
N ALA A 51 -4.15 23.34 32.05
CA ALA A 51 -2.97 22.50 31.84
C ALA A 51 -2.17 22.33 33.14
N THR A 52 -1.89 23.42 33.86
CA THR A 52 -1.17 23.37 35.14
C THR A 52 -1.88 22.49 36.18
N LYS A 53 -3.22 22.58 36.28
CA LYS A 53 -4.01 21.72 37.18
C LYS A 53 -3.97 20.26 36.77
N ILE A 54 -4.04 19.97 35.47
CA ILE A 54 -3.95 18.60 34.93
C ILE A 54 -2.56 18.02 35.21
N MET A 55 -1.49 18.78 34.93
CA MET A 55 -0.11 18.35 35.16
C MET A 55 0.16 18.08 36.64
N ALA A 56 -0.26 18.98 37.53
CA ALA A 56 -0.12 18.79 38.98
C ALA A 56 -0.83 17.52 39.45
N ARG A 57 -2.10 17.33 39.05
CA ARG A 57 -2.88 16.13 39.40
C ARG A 57 -2.26 14.85 38.84
N LYS A 58 -1.74 14.88 37.61
CA LYS A 58 -1.11 13.70 36.98
C LYS A 58 0.22 13.35 37.63
N ARG A 59 0.98 14.35 38.07
CA ARG A 59 2.20 14.18 38.86
C ARG A 59 1.90 13.57 40.23
N GLU A 60 0.85 14.02 40.91
CA GLU A 60 0.38 13.45 42.18
C GLU A 60 -0.05 11.98 42.04
N LEU A 61 -0.66 11.62 40.91
CA LEU A 61 -1.09 10.25 40.62
C LEU A 61 0.04 9.33 40.09
N GLY A 62 1.27 9.84 39.92
CA GLY A 62 2.37 9.07 39.33
C GLY A 62 2.18 8.69 37.87
N LEU A 63 1.28 9.37 37.14
CA LEU A 63 0.96 9.10 35.73
C LEU A 63 1.82 9.95 34.78
N THR A 64 3.11 10.01 35.08
CA THR A 64 4.12 10.74 34.31
C THR A 64 5.29 9.84 33.97
N ILE A 65 5.79 9.92 32.75
CA ILE A 65 7.03 9.26 32.34
C ILE A 65 8.05 10.33 31.93
N PRO A 66 9.35 10.13 32.20
CA PRO A 66 10.39 10.97 31.60
C PRO A 66 10.35 10.82 30.08
N ASP A 67 10.64 11.90 29.35
CA ASP A 67 10.72 11.81 27.89
C ASP A 67 11.88 10.87 27.49
N PRO A 68 11.62 9.80 26.70
CA PRO A 68 12.69 8.91 26.23
C PRO A 68 13.71 9.60 25.33
N GLU A 69 13.38 10.73 24.71
CA GLU A 69 14.33 11.52 23.93
C GLU A 69 15.27 12.34 24.82
N PHE A 70 14.82 12.70 26.04
CA PHE A 70 15.54 13.55 26.99
C PHE A 70 15.48 13.00 28.44
N PRO A 71 16.08 11.82 28.70
CA PRO A 71 15.94 11.12 29.99
C PRO A 71 16.60 11.83 31.19
N GLY A 72 17.42 12.87 30.95
CA GLY A 72 18.11 13.64 31.98
C GLY A 72 17.44 14.95 32.37
N ASP A 73 16.45 15.41 31.60
CA ASP A 73 15.78 16.68 31.85
C ASP A 73 14.52 16.44 32.69
N GLU A 74 14.58 16.80 33.98
CA GLU A 74 13.46 16.61 34.91
C GLU A 74 12.23 17.46 34.58
N ASP A 75 12.41 18.47 33.73
CA ASP A 75 11.38 19.38 33.25
C ASP A 75 10.60 18.80 32.05
N GLU A 76 11.19 17.86 31.30
CA GLU A 76 10.57 17.22 30.14
C GLU A 76 9.87 15.91 30.54
N LYS A 77 8.64 16.07 31.04
CA LYS A 77 7.78 14.94 31.43
C LYS A 77 6.61 14.80 30.48
N LEU A 78 6.33 13.56 30.10
CA LEU A 78 5.14 13.21 29.35
C LEU A 78 4.02 12.80 30.31
N PHE A 79 2.84 13.35 30.09
CA PHE A 79 1.65 13.11 30.90
C PHE A 79 0.71 12.15 30.18
N PHE A 80 0.15 11.19 30.92
CA PHE A 80 -0.84 10.26 30.38
C PHE A 80 -2.21 10.94 30.27
N VAL A 81 -2.66 11.18 29.04
CA VAL A 81 -3.91 11.89 28.73
C VAL A 81 -4.80 10.99 27.88
N MET A 82 -6.11 11.02 28.17
CA MET A 82 -7.10 10.43 27.30
C MET A 82 -7.24 11.35 26.09
N VAL A 83 -6.78 10.88 24.92
CA VAL A 83 -6.91 11.65 23.69
C VAL A 83 -8.25 11.28 23.11
N GLU A 84 -9.25 12.14 23.35
CA GLU A 84 -10.45 12.13 22.54
C GLU A 84 -10.03 12.47 21.12
N LEU A 85 -10.05 11.46 20.25
CA LEU A 85 -9.89 11.67 18.83
C LEU A 85 -11.11 12.47 18.37
N ASN A 86 -10.91 13.74 18.04
CA ASN A 86 -11.95 14.55 17.41
C ASN A 86 -12.44 13.80 16.17
N MET A 87 -13.69 13.34 16.22
CA MET A 87 -14.31 12.61 15.12
C MET A 87 -14.45 13.48 13.86
N ASP A 88 -14.41 14.81 14.01
CA ASP A 88 -14.46 15.76 12.89
C ASP A 88 -13.15 15.80 12.08
N ASP A 89 -12.00 15.50 12.70
CA ASP A 89 -10.68 15.47 12.03
C ASP A 89 -10.35 14.07 11.48
N ILE A 90 -10.97 13.02 12.03
CA ILE A 90 -11.02 11.72 11.38
C ILE A 90 -12.12 11.82 10.33
N ARG A 91 -11.78 12.32 9.15
CA ARG A 91 -12.58 12.04 7.94
C ARG A 91 -12.84 10.54 7.95
N GLU A 92 -14.07 10.15 8.31
CA GLU A 92 -14.50 8.76 8.38
C GLU A 92 -13.96 8.08 7.13
N LEU A 93 -13.07 7.12 7.32
CA LEU A 93 -12.59 6.30 6.21
C LEU A 93 -13.73 5.34 5.90
N ARG A 94 -14.84 5.88 5.40
CA ARG A 94 -16.03 5.15 5.00
C ARG A 94 -15.64 4.43 3.72
N ARG A 95 -15.08 3.23 3.90
CA ARG A 95 -14.69 2.37 2.80
C ARG A 95 -15.96 1.73 2.26
N VAL A 96 -16.66 2.45 1.40
CA VAL A 96 -17.74 1.88 0.59
C VAL A 96 -17.06 1.06 -0.49
N THR A 97 -17.05 -0.26 -0.32
CA THR A 97 -16.63 -1.16 -1.41
C THR A 97 -17.90 -1.59 -2.12
N GLN A 98 -18.16 -0.97 -3.28
CA GLN A 98 -19.24 -1.37 -4.16
C GLN A 98 -18.67 -2.40 -5.13
N ILE A 99 -19.19 -3.61 -5.09
CA ILE A 99 -18.86 -4.67 -6.05
C ILE A 99 -20.07 -4.78 -6.96
N GLU A 100 -19.91 -4.31 -8.19
CA GLU A 100 -20.86 -4.52 -9.28
C GLU A 100 -20.37 -5.71 -10.12
N MET A 101 -21.16 -6.77 -10.15
CA MET A 101 -20.96 -7.89 -11.07
C MET A 101 -22.09 -7.90 -12.08
N GLN A 102 -21.71 -7.86 -13.36
CA GLN A 102 -22.60 -7.96 -14.50
C GLN A 102 -22.15 -9.15 -15.33
N GLY A 103 -23.07 -10.08 -15.56
CA GLY A 103 -22.81 -11.28 -16.34
C GLY A 103 -24.11 -11.77 -16.96
N SER A 104 -24.01 -12.30 -18.18
CA SER A 104 -25.06 -13.11 -18.76
C SER A 104 -25.01 -14.51 -18.13
N LEU A 105 -26.16 -15.01 -17.69
CA LEU A 105 -26.29 -16.39 -17.23
C LEU A 105 -26.74 -17.25 -18.40
N ASP A 106 -25.94 -18.24 -18.78
CA ASP A 106 -26.39 -19.32 -19.64
C ASP A 106 -27.26 -20.32 -18.85
N ALA A 107 -27.96 -21.21 -19.56
CA ALA A 107 -28.87 -22.17 -18.94
C ALA A 107 -28.18 -23.07 -17.89
N ASP A 108 -26.90 -23.41 -18.14
CA ASP A 108 -26.07 -24.18 -17.23
C ASP A 108 -25.68 -23.36 -15.99
N GLY A 109 -25.39 -22.07 -16.15
CA GLY A 109 -25.15 -21.13 -15.05
C GLY A 109 -26.36 -20.94 -14.14
N VAL A 110 -27.57 -20.83 -14.72
CA VAL A 110 -28.83 -20.77 -13.93
C VAL A 110 -29.03 -22.06 -13.14
N LYS A 111 -28.80 -23.22 -13.76
CA LYS A 111 -28.94 -24.51 -13.10
C LYS A 111 -27.94 -24.68 -11.97
N ALA A 112 -26.66 -24.35 -12.19
CA ALA A 112 -25.62 -24.40 -11.17
C ALA A 112 -25.90 -23.44 -10.00
N PHE A 113 -26.45 -22.26 -10.28
CA PHE A 113 -26.81 -21.29 -9.25
C PHE A 113 -27.98 -21.76 -8.38
N VAL A 114 -28.97 -22.43 -8.97
CA VAL A 114 -30.09 -23.05 -8.24
C VAL A 114 -29.62 -24.25 -7.43
N GLU A 115 -28.77 -25.12 -7.99
CA GLU A 115 -28.24 -26.30 -7.29
C GLU A 115 -27.28 -25.94 -6.14
N ALA A 116 -26.57 -24.81 -6.24
CA ALA A 116 -25.67 -24.32 -5.19
C ALA A 116 -26.39 -23.65 -4.00
N GLY A 117 -27.73 -23.64 -3.96
CA GLY A 117 -28.50 -22.96 -2.90
C GLY A 117 -28.50 -21.44 -3.05
N GLY A 118 -28.39 -20.93 -4.29
CA GLY A 118 -28.51 -19.51 -4.58
C GLY A 118 -29.89 -18.95 -4.18
N CYS A 119 -30.00 -17.62 -4.09
CA CYS A 119 -31.15 -16.84 -3.60
C CYS A 119 -32.54 -17.11 -4.26
N LEU A 120 -32.63 -18.07 -5.18
CA LEU A 120 -33.84 -18.51 -5.85
C LEU A 120 -34.41 -19.83 -5.27
N ASP A 121 -33.66 -20.54 -4.42
CA ASP A 121 -34.23 -21.66 -3.67
C ASP A 121 -35.08 -21.13 -2.50
N GLY A 122 -36.39 -21.15 -2.67
CA GLY A 122 -37.37 -20.67 -1.68
C GLY A 122 -37.32 -21.39 -0.33
N LYS A 123 -36.45 -22.38 -0.15
CA LYS A 123 -36.25 -23.11 1.11
C LYS A 123 -35.01 -22.68 1.89
N GLN A 124 -34.07 -21.93 1.30
CA GLN A 124 -32.86 -21.46 1.98
C GLN A 124 -32.86 -19.94 2.11
N HIS A 125 -33.33 -19.47 3.26
CA HIS A 125 -33.12 -18.07 3.66
C HIS A 125 -31.61 -17.85 3.81
N LEU A 126 -31.01 -17.04 2.94
CA LEU A 126 -29.62 -16.61 3.04
C LEU A 126 -29.42 -15.86 4.37
N SER A 127 -28.96 -16.58 5.40
CA SER A 127 -28.30 -15.93 6.53
C SER A 127 -26.97 -15.38 6.00
N ILE A 128 -26.87 -14.06 5.98
CA ILE A 128 -25.69 -13.29 5.55
C ILE A 128 -24.41 -13.68 6.32
N GLU A 129 -24.52 -14.41 7.43
CA GLU A 129 -23.39 -14.97 8.17
C GLU A 129 -22.57 -16.01 7.40
N GLY A 130 -23.11 -16.67 6.37
CA GLY A 130 -22.38 -17.69 5.59
C GLY A 130 -21.46 -17.15 4.49
N LEU A 131 -21.71 -15.92 4.01
CA LEU A 131 -20.99 -15.31 2.87
C LEU A 131 -19.80 -14.44 3.28
N SER A 132 -19.66 -14.09 4.56
CA SER A 132 -18.54 -13.30 5.08
C SER A 132 -17.27 -14.12 5.36
N GLY A 133 -17.33 -15.44 5.21
CA GLY A 133 -16.18 -16.34 5.39
C GLY A 133 -15.35 -16.50 4.12
N ALA A 134 -14.02 -16.61 4.30
CA ALA A 134 -13.02 -16.81 3.24
C ALA A 134 -13.30 -18.00 2.29
N THR A 135 -14.18 -18.91 2.67
CA THR A 135 -14.61 -20.07 1.87
C THR A 135 -15.58 -19.66 0.76
N GLY A 136 -16.47 -18.68 0.99
CA GLY A 136 -17.47 -18.25 0.00
C GLY A 136 -16.87 -17.57 -1.23
N MET A 137 -15.84 -16.73 -1.03
CA MET A 137 -15.12 -16.07 -2.14
C MET A 137 -14.26 -17.03 -2.97
N LYS A 138 -13.77 -18.14 -2.40
CA LYS A 138 -12.97 -19.14 -3.12
C LYS A 138 -13.79 -19.93 -4.15
N THR A 139 -15.04 -20.25 -3.84
CA THR A 139 -15.92 -20.98 -4.75
C THR A 139 -16.28 -20.14 -5.97
N LEU A 140 -16.46 -18.83 -5.79
CA LEU A 140 -16.76 -17.87 -6.86
C LEU A 140 -15.55 -17.66 -7.79
N ALA A 141 -14.33 -17.54 -7.23
CA ALA A 141 -13.11 -17.31 -8.01
C ALA A 141 -12.72 -18.51 -8.90
N ASN A 142 -13.03 -19.73 -8.48
CA ASN A 142 -12.68 -20.94 -9.23
C ASN A 142 -13.52 -21.16 -10.49
N ALA A 143 -14.70 -20.55 -10.61
CA ALA A 143 -15.59 -20.72 -11.75
C ALA A 143 -15.16 -19.92 -13.00
N ILE A 144 -14.22 -18.95 -12.87
CA ILE A 144 -13.99 -17.92 -13.90
C ILE A 144 -12.63 -18.07 -14.64
N GLY A 145 -11.72 -18.95 -14.19
CA GLY A 145 -10.29 -18.84 -14.53
C GLY A 145 -9.67 -19.69 -15.65
N THR A 146 -10.40 -20.33 -16.58
CA THR A 146 -9.81 -21.31 -17.53
C THR A 146 -9.80 -20.84 -19.00
N ALA A 147 -8.73 -20.15 -19.47
CA ALA A 147 -8.25 -20.19 -20.87
C ALA A 147 -6.96 -19.36 -21.17
N ALA A 148 -5.93 -20.05 -21.70
CA ALA A 148 -4.89 -19.62 -22.68
C ALA A 148 -3.53 -18.97 -22.27
N PRO A 149 -2.43 -19.23 -23.05
CA PRO A 149 -1.04 -19.31 -22.53
C PRO A 149 0.09 -18.51 -23.25
N SER A 150 1.18 -18.27 -22.48
CA SER A 150 2.65 -18.32 -22.75
C SER A 150 3.36 -17.56 -23.91
N GLY A 151 4.51 -16.94 -23.57
CA GLY A 151 5.61 -16.59 -24.50
C GLY A 151 6.88 -16.05 -23.80
N ASP A 152 8.01 -16.76 -23.96
CA ASP A 152 9.35 -16.63 -23.31
C ASP A 152 10.32 -15.59 -23.93
N ALA A 153 11.31 -15.10 -23.14
CA ALA A 153 12.77 -15.16 -23.44
C ALA A 153 13.70 -14.39 -22.44
N GLU A 154 14.79 -15.09 -22.03
CA GLU A 154 16.00 -14.75 -21.25
C GLU A 154 16.89 -13.60 -21.84
N LYS A 155 17.93 -12.96 -21.24
CA LYS A 155 18.91 -13.25 -20.15
C LYS A 155 19.77 -11.98 -19.79
N LYS A 156 20.02 -11.74 -18.49
CA LYS A 156 21.29 -11.45 -17.69
C LYS A 156 22.45 -10.52 -18.22
N PRO A 157 23.48 -10.17 -17.39
CA PRO A 157 23.51 -9.57 -16.03
C PRO A 157 24.66 -8.51 -15.80
N GLY A 158 24.68 -7.81 -14.66
CA GLY A 158 25.89 -7.13 -14.11
C GLY A 158 25.56 -6.16 -12.96
N LYS A 159 25.87 -6.42 -11.67
CA LYS A 159 27.15 -6.42 -10.91
C LYS A 159 27.48 -5.04 -10.28
N GLY A 160 27.43 -4.98 -8.94
CA GLY A 160 28.39 -4.22 -8.11
C GLY A 160 27.90 -2.96 -7.39
N GLY A 161 27.96 -2.95 -6.06
CA GLY A 161 27.86 -1.72 -5.25
C GLY A 161 28.08 -1.94 -3.75
N LYS A 162 29.27 -1.57 -3.27
CA LYS A 162 29.80 -1.71 -1.90
C LYS A 162 29.35 -0.57 -0.95
N GLY A 163 29.36 -0.85 0.36
CA GLY A 163 29.54 0.14 1.45
C GLY A 163 28.33 0.23 2.40
N LYS A 164 28.44 0.36 3.73
CA LYS A 164 29.55 0.74 4.60
C LYS A 164 29.22 0.32 6.06
N LYS A 165 30.23 -0.14 6.79
CA LYS A 165 30.23 -0.53 8.21
C LYS A 165 29.80 0.63 9.12
N ASN A 166 29.12 0.32 10.24
CA ASN A 166 29.41 0.95 11.52
C ASN A 166 29.24 -0.07 12.66
N LYS A 167 30.34 -0.23 13.41
CA LYS A 167 30.56 -1.16 14.53
C LYS A 167 30.36 -0.36 15.81
N LYS A 168 29.40 -0.73 16.66
CA LYS A 168 29.32 -0.24 18.04
C LYS A 168 29.44 -1.45 18.96
N GLU A 169 30.52 -1.46 19.73
CA GLU A 169 30.85 -2.46 20.74
C GLU A 169 29.98 -2.23 21.97
N GLY A 170 29.36 -3.30 22.48
CA GLY A 170 28.57 -3.31 23.71
C GLY A 170 28.26 -4.75 24.10
N GLU A 171 28.93 -5.21 25.16
CA GLU A 171 28.65 -6.36 26.04
C GLU A 171 27.81 -7.53 25.49
N LYS A 172 28.51 -8.63 25.20
CA LYS A 172 27.92 -9.94 24.88
C LYS A 172 27.54 -10.66 26.18
N GLU A 173 26.25 -10.63 26.49
CA GLU A 173 25.59 -11.66 27.28
C GLU A 173 25.64 -12.98 26.48
N THR A 174 26.31 -13.99 27.03
CA THR A 174 26.52 -15.30 26.42
C THR A 174 25.23 -16.11 26.39
N THR A 175 24.38 -15.85 25.40
CA THR A 175 23.35 -16.82 24.98
C THR A 175 24.02 -18.06 24.38
N PRO A 176 23.61 -19.28 24.76
CA PRO A 176 24.19 -20.51 24.23
C PRO A 176 24.10 -20.55 22.69
N PRO A 177 25.12 -21.10 22.01
CA PRO A 177 25.19 -21.10 20.56
C PRO A 177 23.95 -21.76 19.97
N LYS A 178 23.14 -20.95 19.27
CA LYS A 178 21.96 -21.41 18.54
C LYS A 178 22.45 -22.44 17.52
N VAL A 179 22.11 -23.71 17.74
CA VAL A 179 22.42 -24.80 16.79
C VAL A 179 21.76 -24.42 15.48
N VAL A 180 22.58 -24.10 14.48
CA VAL A 180 22.14 -23.77 13.12
C VAL A 180 21.69 -25.07 12.50
N VAL A 181 20.39 -25.36 12.59
CA VAL A 181 19.77 -26.45 11.85
C VAL A 181 19.93 -26.13 10.36
N PRO A 182 20.45 -27.04 9.53
CA PRO A 182 20.58 -26.80 8.11
C PRO A 182 19.21 -26.45 7.53
N ASP A 183 19.15 -25.36 6.77
CA ASP A 183 17.92 -24.89 6.15
C ASP A 183 17.35 -25.99 5.25
N THR A 184 16.19 -26.51 5.64
CA THR A 184 15.45 -27.41 4.78
C THR A 184 14.94 -26.63 3.57
N PRO A 185 14.87 -27.23 2.37
CA PRO A 185 14.30 -26.58 1.19
C PRO A 185 12.91 -25.96 1.42
N ILE A 186 12.13 -26.57 2.33
CA ILE A 186 10.84 -26.03 2.79
C ILE A 186 11.01 -24.73 3.61
N SER A 187 12.01 -24.67 4.51
CA SER A 187 12.36 -23.44 5.25
C SER A 187 12.74 -22.31 4.29
N GLU A 188 13.58 -22.60 3.29
CA GLU A 188 13.96 -21.63 2.27
C GLU A 188 12.74 -21.15 1.46
N ALA A 189 11.86 -22.07 1.05
CA ALA A 189 10.63 -21.74 0.33
C ALA A 189 9.67 -20.88 1.16
N GLN A 190 9.55 -21.13 2.48
CA GLN A 190 8.76 -20.29 3.39
C GLN A 190 9.35 -18.89 3.52
N GLY A 191 10.67 -18.78 3.62
CA GLY A 191 11.37 -17.48 3.60
C GLY A 191 11.15 -16.72 2.30
N LEU A 192 11.17 -17.42 1.16
CA LEU A 192 10.88 -16.84 -0.14
C LEU A 192 9.41 -16.39 -0.25
N LEU A 193 8.46 -17.20 0.19
CA LEU A 193 7.03 -16.87 0.20
C LEU A 193 6.76 -15.56 0.97
N ALA A 194 7.34 -15.41 2.17
CA ALA A 194 7.20 -14.18 2.94
C ALA A 194 7.77 -12.95 2.21
N ARG A 195 8.90 -13.11 1.50
CA ARG A 195 9.50 -12.05 0.69
C ARG A 195 8.62 -11.67 -0.51
N VAL A 196 8.11 -12.65 -1.24
CA VAL A 196 7.21 -12.44 -2.39
C VAL A 196 5.96 -11.68 -2.00
N LEU A 197 5.31 -12.07 -0.90
CA LEU A 197 4.12 -11.38 -0.39
C LEU A 197 4.42 -9.93 0.02
N LYS A 198 5.58 -9.70 0.66
CA LYS A 198 6.03 -8.35 1.01
C LYS A 198 6.24 -7.49 -0.24
N ASP A 199 6.88 -8.02 -1.27
CA ASP A 199 7.15 -7.29 -2.52
C ASP A 199 5.85 -7.04 -3.32
N ALA A 200 4.90 -7.97 -3.30
CA ALA A 200 3.57 -7.77 -3.88
C ALA A 200 2.81 -6.62 -3.20
N ASN A 201 2.86 -6.56 -1.86
CA ASN A 201 2.24 -5.47 -1.09
C ASN A 201 2.94 -4.13 -1.34
N ASN A 202 4.27 -4.10 -1.40
CA ASN A 202 5.01 -2.90 -1.78
C ASN A 202 4.56 -2.34 -3.14
N CYS A 203 4.31 -3.21 -4.12
CA CYS A 203 3.79 -2.78 -5.43
C CYS A 203 2.40 -2.14 -5.32
N ARG A 204 1.48 -2.76 -4.56
CA ARG A 204 0.12 -2.24 -4.33
C ARG A 204 0.14 -0.89 -3.62
N ASP A 205 0.97 -0.74 -2.59
CA ASP A 205 1.11 0.49 -1.82
C ASP A 205 1.62 1.65 -2.69
N HIS A 206 2.63 1.40 -3.52
CA HIS A 206 3.15 2.42 -4.44
C HIS A 206 2.17 2.75 -5.56
N ALA A 207 1.45 1.76 -6.10
CA ALA A 207 0.38 2.00 -7.06
C ALA A 207 -0.73 2.88 -6.46
N PHE A 208 -1.06 2.69 -5.18
CA PHE A 208 -2.04 3.53 -4.50
C PHE A 208 -1.54 4.97 -4.30
N LYS A 209 -0.29 5.14 -3.86
CA LYS A 209 0.33 6.46 -3.64
C LYS A 209 0.47 7.28 -4.92
N LEU A 210 0.58 6.63 -6.08
CA LEU A 210 0.66 7.30 -7.38
C LEU A 210 -0.68 7.85 -7.87
N ARG A 211 -1.84 7.34 -7.39
CA ARG A 211 -3.18 7.73 -7.90
C ARG A 211 -3.42 9.25 -8.05
N PRO A 212 -2.96 10.12 -7.14
CA PRO A 212 -3.16 11.57 -7.28
C PRO A 212 -2.34 12.22 -8.41
N LEU A 213 -1.37 11.53 -8.99
CA LEU A 213 -0.46 12.08 -10.02
C LEU A 213 -0.99 11.80 -11.43
N ALA A 214 -1.27 12.85 -12.19
CA ALA A 214 -1.91 12.79 -13.51
C ALA A 214 -1.13 12.02 -14.60
N LEU A 215 0.17 11.76 -14.41
CA LEU A 215 1.04 11.09 -15.39
C LEU A 215 1.49 9.68 -14.94
N SER A 216 0.71 9.03 -14.07
CA SER A 216 1.12 7.79 -13.42
C SER A 216 0.29 6.55 -13.79
N SER A 217 -0.72 6.66 -14.67
CA SER A 217 -1.63 5.56 -15.04
C SER A 217 -0.89 4.29 -15.47
N ASP A 218 0.05 4.42 -16.40
CA ASP A 218 0.76 3.26 -16.98
C ASP A 218 1.63 2.58 -15.93
N LEU A 219 2.28 3.36 -15.06
CA LEU A 219 3.11 2.83 -13.98
C LEU A 219 2.25 2.16 -12.90
N ILE A 220 1.07 2.71 -12.61
CA ILE A 220 0.09 2.10 -11.69
C ILE A 220 -0.32 0.72 -12.21
N ASP A 221 -0.65 0.60 -13.49
CA ASP A 221 -1.09 -0.67 -14.08
C ASP A 221 0.05 -1.68 -14.17
N GLN A 222 1.27 -1.23 -14.48
CA GLN A 222 2.48 -2.07 -14.39
C GLN A 222 2.71 -2.60 -12.97
N LEU A 223 2.57 -1.76 -11.94
CA LEU A 223 2.71 -2.18 -10.54
C LEU A 223 1.62 -3.16 -10.10
N LYS A 224 0.37 -2.95 -10.53
CA LYS A 224 -0.72 -3.91 -10.30
C LYS A 224 -0.44 -5.26 -10.98
N ALA A 225 0.00 -5.24 -12.23
CA ALA A 225 0.35 -6.46 -12.97
C ALA A 225 1.48 -7.24 -12.27
N CYS A 226 2.52 -6.54 -11.79
CA CYS A 226 3.58 -7.15 -10.98
C CYS A 226 3.03 -7.77 -9.69
N ALA A 227 2.14 -7.08 -8.99
CA ALA A 227 1.53 -7.59 -7.75
C ALA A 227 0.68 -8.86 -7.99
N VAL A 228 -0.03 -8.94 -9.11
CA VAL A 228 -0.80 -10.13 -9.51
C VAL A 228 0.13 -11.30 -9.83
N LYS A 229 1.18 -11.08 -10.62
CA LYS A 229 2.18 -12.11 -10.94
C LYS A 229 2.87 -12.65 -9.68
N LEU A 230 3.30 -11.77 -8.78
CA LEU A 230 3.87 -12.19 -7.48
C LEU A 230 2.85 -12.97 -6.63
N GLY A 231 1.57 -12.63 -6.69
CA GLY A 231 0.50 -13.38 -6.05
C GLY A 231 0.39 -14.82 -6.56
N HIS A 232 0.37 -15.01 -7.88
CA HIS A 232 0.35 -16.35 -8.48
C HIS A 232 1.55 -17.20 -8.09
N GLN A 233 2.74 -16.59 -8.04
CA GLN A 233 3.95 -17.29 -7.59
C GLN A 233 3.92 -17.64 -6.09
N ALA A 234 3.34 -16.78 -5.26
CA ALA A 234 3.12 -17.07 -3.85
C ALA A 234 2.17 -18.27 -3.66
N ASP A 235 1.07 -18.32 -4.42
CA ASP A 235 0.12 -19.45 -4.38
C ASP A 235 0.79 -20.76 -4.83
N ALA A 236 1.61 -20.70 -5.88
CA ALA A 236 2.36 -21.85 -6.38
C ALA A 236 3.40 -22.34 -5.34
N LEU A 237 4.13 -21.43 -4.66
CA LEU A 237 5.00 -21.78 -3.54
C LEU A 237 4.23 -22.45 -2.41
N GLN A 238 3.10 -21.86 -2.00
CA GLN A 238 2.27 -22.38 -0.93
C GLN A 238 1.74 -23.78 -1.24
N ASN A 239 1.39 -24.04 -2.50
CA ASN A 239 0.96 -25.34 -2.99
C ASN A 239 2.08 -26.39 -2.97
N LEU A 240 3.35 -26.02 -3.20
CA LEU A 240 4.48 -26.94 -3.11
C LEU A 240 4.84 -27.24 -1.65
N ILE A 241 4.77 -26.22 -0.78
CA ILE A 241 4.99 -26.34 0.66
C ILE A 241 3.93 -27.24 1.30
N SER A 242 2.65 -27.04 0.98
CA SER A 242 1.55 -27.84 1.54
C SER A 242 1.62 -29.32 1.11
N LYS A 243 2.16 -29.60 -0.09
CA LYS A 243 2.43 -30.95 -0.58
C LYS A 243 3.67 -31.60 0.06
N GLY A 244 4.40 -30.90 0.94
CA GLY A 244 5.58 -31.44 1.62
C GLY A 244 6.74 -31.80 0.68
N LYS A 245 6.80 -31.18 -0.50
CA LYS A 245 7.87 -31.47 -1.47
C LYS A 245 9.19 -30.90 -0.95
N ASN A 246 10.12 -31.76 -0.54
CA ASN A 246 11.40 -31.35 0.07
C ASN A 246 12.63 -31.46 -0.85
N LYS A 247 12.43 -31.55 -2.17
CA LYS A 247 13.54 -31.62 -3.15
C LYS A 247 13.68 -30.27 -3.86
N ASN A 248 14.90 -29.72 -3.90
CA ASN A 248 15.22 -28.43 -4.55
C ASN A 248 14.75 -28.34 -6.00
N LYS A 249 14.78 -29.45 -6.74
CA LYS A 249 14.34 -29.52 -8.14
C LYS A 249 12.91 -29.05 -8.35
N ASN A 250 12.03 -29.16 -7.34
CA ASN A 250 10.64 -28.70 -7.47
C ASN A 250 10.50 -27.18 -7.34
N TYR A 251 11.49 -26.49 -6.76
CA TYR A 251 11.44 -25.06 -6.51
C TYR A 251 12.32 -24.26 -7.48
N ALA A 252 13.28 -24.91 -8.15
CA ALA A 252 14.30 -24.24 -8.96
C ALA A 252 13.71 -23.28 -10.02
N ASP A 253 12.76 -23.78 -10.82
CA ASP A 253 12.14 -22.97 -11.89
C ASP A 253 11.33 -21.81 -11.31
N LEU A 254 10.60 -22.09 -10.23
CA LEU A 254 9.75 -21.12 -9.57
C LEU A 254 10.57 -20.02 -8.87
N ILE A 255 11.69 -20.38 -8.24
CA ILE A 255 12.64 -19.43 -7.65
C ILE A 255 13.17 -18.48 -8.73
N ALA A 256 13.57 -19.02 -9.89
CA ALA A 256 14.08 -18.21 -10.98
C ALA A 256 13.03 -17.22 -11.50
N GLU A 257 11.78 -17.65 -11.66
CA GLU A 257 10.68 -16.79 -12.09
C GLU A 257 10.36 -15.70 -11.05
N VAL A 258 10.32 -16.08 -9.77
CA VAL A 258 10.13 -15.13 -8.66
C VAL A 258 11.23 -14.06 -8.65
N GLU A 259 12.49 -14.44 -8.86
CA GLU A 259 13.60 -13.49 -8.89
C GLU A 259 13.47 -12.48 -10.03
N ASP A 260 13.06 -12.92 -11.21
CA ASP A 260 12.86 -12.05 -12.37
C ASP A 260 11.71 -11.07 -12.16
N ILE A 261 10.55 -11.56 -11.68
CA ILE A 261 9.39 -10.70 -11.37
C ILE A 261 9.76 -9.70 -10.26
N THR A 262 10.49 -10.15 -9.23
CA THR A 262 10.92 -9.29 -8.12
C THR A 262 11.88 -8.21 -8.58
N LYS A 263 12.79 -8.52 -9.52
CA LYS A 263 13.68 -7.52 -10.11
C LYS A 263 12.87 -6.47 -10.88
N HIS A 264 11.92 -6.89 -11.71
CA HIS A 264 11.08 -5.96 -12.45
C HIS A 264 10.22 -5.10 -11.51
N ALA A 265 9.64 -5.71 -10.48
CA ALA A 265 8.87 -5.02 -9.45
C ALA A 265 9.70 -3.93 -8.74
N LYS A 266 10.95 -4.21 -8.39
CA LYS A 266 11.85 -3.23 -7.76
C LYS A 266 12.13 -2.03 -8.66
N GLU A 267 12.43 -2.27 -9.95
CA GLU A 267 12.66 -1.19 -10.92
C GLU A 267 11.43 -0.27 -11.03
N ARG A 268 10.22 -0.85 -11.12
CA ARG A 268 8.97 -0.07 -11.16
C ARG A 268 8.69 0.68 -9.86
N VAL A 269 8.96 0.06 -8.72
CA VAL A 269 8.81 0.70 -7.40
C VAL A 269 9.79 1.86 -7.23
N ASP A 270 11.02 1.74 -7.72
CA ASP A 270 12.00 2.82 -7.64
C ASP A 270 11.66 3.99 -8.57
N LEU A 271 11.10 3.72 -9.76
CA LEU A 271 10.51 4.75 -10.62
C LEU A 271 9.32 5.43 -9.92
N ALA A 272 8.45 4.67 -9.26
CA ALA A 272 7.32 5.22 -8.50
C ALA A 272 7.79 6.16 -7.37
N LYS A 273 8.82 5.75 -6.61
CA LYS A 273 9.43 6.60 -5.58
C LYS A 273 10.04 7.87 -6.17
N ALA A 274 10.69 7.78 -7.33
CA ALA A 274 11.27 8.95 -7.99
C ALA A 274 10.18 9.96 -8.42
N LEU A 275 9.07 9.47 -8.99
CA LEU A 275 7.93 10.31 -9.35
C LEU A 275 7.27 10.97 -8.13
N ILE A 276 7.04 10.21 -7.05
CA ILE A 276 6.49 10.74 -5.80
C ILE A 276 7.40 11.85 -5.26
N ARG A 277 8.71 11.60 -5.15
CA ARG A 277 9.68 12.63 -4.71
C ARG A 277 9.74 13.85 -5.62
N ALA A 278 9.59 13.66 -6.93
CA ALA A 278 9.55 14.77 -7.88
C ALA A 278 8.28 15.62 -7.70
N SER A 279 7.15 14.98 -7.40
CA SER A 279 5.87 15.65 -7.16
C SER A 279 5.80 16.40 -5.82
N GLU A 280 6.49 15.89 -4.80
CA GLU A 280 6.52 16.49 -3.46
C GLU A 280 7.47 17.70 -3.37
N LYS A 281 8.40 17.88 -4.31
CA LYS A 281 9.34 19.02 -4.27
C LYS A 281 8.54 20.33 -4.34
N PRO A 282 8.53 21.14 -3.27
CA PRO A 282 7.74 22.35 -3.24
C PRO A 282 8.24 23.32 -4.32
N ALA A 283 7.32 23.94 -5.06
CA ALA A 283 7.60 24.90 -6.12
C ALA A 283 8.40 26.16 -5.69
N LYS A 284 8.81 26.23 -4.41
CA LYS A 284 9.46 27.38 -3.78
C LYS A 284 10.89 27.69 -4.27
N SER A 285 11.54 26.85 -5.09
CA SER A 285 12.89 27.16 -5.60
C SER A 285 12.93 27.85 -6.96
N ARG A 286 11.80 27.96 -7.69
CA ARG A 286 11.78 28.60 -9.03
C ARG A 286 11.76 30.13 -9.02
N SER A 287 11.60 30.79 -7.86
CA SER A 287 11.55 32.25 -7.79
C SER A 287 12.91 32.94 -7.65
N ARG A 288 14.01 32.20 -7.43
CA ARG A 288 15.33 32.82 -7.18
C ARG A 288 16.28 32.86 -8.38
N SER A 289 16.11 32.01 -9.41
CA SER A 289 17.04 31.99 -10.56
C SER A 289 16.68 32.97 -11.68
N ASN A 290 15.51 33.63 -11.65
CA ASN A 290 15.13 34.61 -12.69
C ASN A 290 15.53 36.05 -12.34
N ARG A 291 16.17 36.29 -11.18
CA ARG A 291 16.60 37.63 -10.77
C ARG A 291 18.06 37.96 -11.15
N GLU A 292 18.87 36.96 -11.52
CA GLU A 292 20.26 37.18 -11.97
C GLU A 292 20.38 37.34 -13.49
N ALA A 293 19.45 36.80 -14.29
CA ALA A 293 19.47 36.98 -15.74
C ALA A 293 18.96 38.37 -16.21
N ALA A 294 18.23 39.11 -15.36
CA ALA A 294 17.78 40.47 -15.67
C ALA A 294 18.79 41.57 -15.28
N GLY A 295 19.94 41.19 -14.70
CA GLY A 295 20.99 42.12 -14.26
C GLY A 295 22.07 42.40 -15.31
N SER A 296 22.28 41.52 -16.29
CA SER A 296 23.40 41.61 -17.23
C SER A 296 23.09 42.31 -18.57
N GLU A 297 21.82 42.64 -18.87
CA GLU A 297 21.49 43.40 -20.09
C GLU A 297 21.49 44.92 -19.92
N LYS A 298 21.65 45.44 -18.69
CA LYS A 298 21.71 46.89 -18.44
C LYS A 298 23.11 47.50 -18.51
N GLU A 299 24.16 46.69 -18.68
CA GLU A 299 25.55 47.17 -18.72
C GLU A 299 26.13 47.27 -20.14
N ALA A 300 25.43 46.79 -21.18
CA ALA A 300 25.87 46.88 -22.58
C ALA A 300 25.33 48.12 -23.34
N ALA A 301 24.45 48.93 -22.72
CA ALA A 301 23.83 50.08 -23.38
C ALA A 301 24.50 51.43 -23.08
N LYS A 302 25.68 51.46 -22.44
CA LYS A 302 26.35 52.72 -22.03
C LYS A 302 27.62 53.07 -22.80
N GLU A 303 27.98 52.33 -23.84
CA GLU A 303 29.27 52.51 -24.55
C GLU A 303 29.15 52.93 -26.03
N ALA A 304 28.00 53.45 -26.46
CA ALA A 304 27.78 53.88 -27.85
C ALA A 304 27.19 55.29 -27.97
N THR A 305 27.89 56.30 -27.44
CA THR A 305 27.62 57.71 -27.81
C THR A 305 28.90 58.54 -27.74
N THR A 306 29.79 58.35 -28.72
CA THR A 306 30.87 59.30 -29.02
C THR A 306 30.74 59.66 -30.49
N ALA A 307 30.02 60.76 -30.75
CA ALA A 307 29.89 61.33 -32.08
C ALA A 307 31.16 62.13 -32.43
N PRO A 308 31.68 62.05 -33.67
CA PRO A 308 32.81 62.87 -34.11
C PRO A 308 32.36 64.30 -34.44
N ASP A 309 33.17 65.24 -33.97
CA ASP A 309 33.09 66.68 -34.16
C ASP A 309 33.45 67.07 -35.61
N PRO A 310 32.57 67.73 -36.39
CA PRO A 310 32.93 68.25 -37.70
C PRO A 310 33.31 69.74 -37.59
N ALA A 311 34.59 70.00 -37.38
CA ALA A 311 35.21 71.27 -37.71
C ALA A 311 35.58 71.32 -39.20
N HIS A 312 35.42 72.50 -39.79
CA HIS A 312 35.82 72.95 -41.14
C HIS A 312 34.87 72.67 -42.31
N ALA A 313 34.05 73.68 -42.65
CA ALA A 313 34.24 74.51 -43.85
C ALA A 313 33.39 75.79 -43.73
#